data_AF-A0A2W6E2V0-F1
#
_entry.id   AF-A0A2W6E2V0-F1
#
_cell.length_a   1.000
_cell.length_b   1.000
_cell.length_c   1.000
_cell.angle_alpha   90.00
_cell.angle_beta   90.00
_cell.angle_gamma   90.00
#
_symmetry.space_group_name_H-M   'P 1'
#
loop_
_entity.id
_entity.type
_entity.pdbx_description
1 polymer ?
#
loop_
_entity_poly.entity_id
_entity_poly.type
_entity_poly.pdbx_seq_one_letter_code
_entity_poly.pdbx_strand_id
1 'polypeptide(L)'
;MREVLDELVAEWRQGKSTAVGTVVSTYRSAPRPAGASMLVTSDERAVGSVSGGCVEGAVFALGQQVLADDTPVLQRYGVSDDDAFTVGITCGGIIDVFVEKVDPIHFPELDDVAASVRKKEAVAVVTVVAHPDSERVGLR
;
A
#
# COMPACT_ATOMS: atom_id res chain seq x y z
N MET A 1 -5.98 3.27 4.69
CA MET A 1 -5.02 3.23 5.80
C MET A 1 -5.67 3.19 7.18
N ARG A 2 -6.63 4.07 7.53
CA ARG A 2 -7.23 4.07 8.89
C ARG A 2 -7.77 2.70 9.34
N GLU A 3 -8.34 1.93 8.42
CA GLU A 3 -8.89 0.58 8.68
C GLU A 3 -7.84 -0.45 9.15
N VAL A 4 -6.56 -0.25 8.77
CA VAL A 4 -5.47 -1.19 9.07
C VAL A 4 -4.40 -0.58 9.97
N LEU A 5 -4.59 0.65 10.44
CA LEU A 5 -3.58 1.42 11.17
C LEU A 5 -3.18 0.76 12.49
N ASP A 6 -4.15 0.21 13.24
CA ASP A 6 -3.85 -0.40 14.53
C ASP A 6 -3.02 -1.68 14.39
N GLU A 7 -3.30 -2.51 13.37
CA GLU A 7 -2.49 -3.69 13.06
C GLU A 7 -1.08 -3.29 12.62
N LEU A 8 -0.97 -2.30 11.73
CA LEU A 8 0.33 -1.81 11.25
C LEU A 8 1.19 -1.29 12.41
N VAL A 9 0.60 -0.50 13.33
CA VAL A 9 1.30 0.01 14.52
C VAL A 9 1.69 -1.13 15.46
N ALA A 10 0.86 -2.17 15.59
CA ALA A 10 1.17 -3.32 16.44
C ALA A 10 2.37 -4.12 15.92
N GLU A 11 2.47 -4.35 14.61
CA GLU A 11 3.63 -4.99 13.98
C GLU A 11 4.88 -4.10 14.07
N TRP A 12 4.74 -2.80 13.77
CA TRP A 12 5.83 -1.82 13.83
C TRP A 12 6.45 -1.70 15.22
N ARG A 13 5.64 -1.68 16.29
CA ARG A 13 6.12 -1.63 17.68
C ARG A 13 6.86 -2.90 18.11
N GLN A 14 6.63 -4.02 17.43
CA GLN A 14 7.41 -5.25 17.63
C GLN A 14 8.72 -5.24 16.83
N GLY A 15 9.02 -4.15 16.11
CA GLY A 15 10.20 -4.04 15.24
C GLY A 15 10.09 -4.86 13.96
N LYS A 16 8.88 -5.28 13.57
CA LYS A 16 8.67 -6.12 12.39
C LYS A 16 8.38 -5.27 11.16
N SER A 17 8.85 -5.75 10.01
CA SER A 17 8.50 -5.16 8.71
C SER A 17 7.17 -5.67 8.19
N THR A 18 6.40 -4.74 7.63
CA THR A 18 5.12 -5.00 6.97
C THR A 18 5.13 -4.32 5.60
N ALA A 19 4.76 -5.04 4.54
CA ALA A 19 4.49 -4.39 3.26
C ALA A 19 3.10 -3.76 3.30
N VAL A 20 3.00 -2.52 2.88
CA VAL A 20 1.75 -1.76 2.83
C VAL A 20 1.46 -1.41 1.39
N GLY A 21 0.41 -2.01 0.83
CA GLY A 21 -0.16 -1.61 -0.44
C GLY A 21 -1.25 -0.55 -0.24
N THR A 22 -1.07 0.65 -0.79
CA THR A 22 -2.05 1.74 -0.72
C THR A 22 -2.52 2.14 -2.11
N VAL A 23 -3.83 2.23 -2.32
CA VAL A 23 -4.41 2.80 -3.54
C VAL A 23 -4.08 4.29 -3.56
N VAL A 24 -3.27 4.74 -4.52
CA VAL A 24 -2.84 6.14 -4.65
C VAL A 24 -3.60 6.88 -5.76
N SER A 25 -4.16 6.15 -6.72
CA SER A 25 -5.00 6.70 -7.79
C SER A 25 -6.08 5.71 -8.20
N THR A 26 -7.22 6.23 -8.65
CA THR A 26 -8.36 5.45 -9.11
C THR A 26 -8.91 6.04 -10.40
N TYR A 27 -9.21 5.20 -11.39
CA TYR A 27 -9.86 5.58 -12.64
C TYR A 27 -11.06 4.69 -12.93
N ARG A 28 -12.05 5.25 -13.63
CA ARG A 28 -13.34 4.59 -13.93
C ARG A 28 -14.02 4.11 -12.64
N SER A 29 -14.87 3.09 -12.73
CA SER A 29 -15.61 2.51 -11.60
C SER A 29 -14.72 1.64 -10.70
N ALA A 30 -13.65 2.22 -10.15
CA ALA A 30 -12.76 1.55 -9.22
C ALA A 30 -13.51 1.13 -7.94
N PRO A 31 -13.28 -0.09 -7.42
CA PRO A 31 -14.09 -0.65 -6.34
C PRO A 31 -13.79 -0.07 -4.96
N ARG A 32 -12.60 0.53 -4.76
CA ARG A 32 -12.17 1.16 -3.50
C ARG A 32 -11.54 2.52 -3.79
N PRO A 33 -11.72 3.51 -2.90
CA PRO A 33 -11.19 4.86 -3.09
C PRO A 33 -9.67 4.93 -2.85
N ALA A 34 -9.06 6.02 -3.30
CA ALA A 34 -7.70 6.39 -2.89
C ALA A 34 -7.58 6.39 -1.36
N GLY A 35 -6.44 5.89 -0.86
CA GLY A 35 -6.18 5.65 0.55
C GLY A 35 -6.69 4.32 1.08
N ALA A 36 -7.41 3.49 0.30
CA ALA A 36 -7.65 2.10 0.69
C ALA A 36 -6.30 1.36 0.79
N SER A 37 -6.14 0.51 1.81
CA SER A 37 -4.86 -0.13 2.09
C SER A 37 -5.01 -1.60 2.43
N MET A 38 -3.96 -2.36 2.11
CA MET A 38 -3.77 -3.77 2.47
C MET A 38 -2.37 -3.94 3.05
N LEU A 39 -2.27 -4.70 4.14
CA LEU A 39 -1.01 -5.10 4.77
C LEU A 39 -0.66 -6.52 4.33
N VAL A 40 0.63 -6.75 4.13
CA VAL A 40 1.26 -8.07 4.02
C VAL A 40 2.32 -8.14 5.12
N THR A 41 2.04 -8.90 6.16
CA THR A 41 2.93 -9.02 7.32
C THR A 41 4.06 -10.01 7.05
N SER A 42 5.13 -9.92 7.84
CA SER A 42 6.28 -10.84 7.75
C SER A 42 5.94 -12.31 8.07
N ASP A 43 4.81 -12.57 8.73
CA ASP A 43 4.24 -13.90 8.96
C ASP A 43 3.19 -14.30 7.90
N GLU A 44 3.27 -13.72 6.71
CA GLU A 44 2.46 -14.05 5.53
C GLU A 44 0.94 -13.87 5.71
N ARG A 45 0.52 -12.93 6.56
CA ARG A 45 -0.90 -12.58 6.71
C ARG A 45 -1.26 -11.36 5.87
N ALA A 46 -2.48 -11.39 5.34
CA ALA A 46 -3.10 -10.27 4.65
C ALA A 46 -4.15 -9.59 5.54
N VAL A 47 -4.07 -8.26 5.69
CA VAL A 47 -5.05 -7.47 6.46
C VAL A 47 -5.53 -6.27 5.66
N GLY A 48 -6.83 -6.04 5.57
CA GLY A 48 -7.42 -4.97 4.75
C GLY A 48 -7.61 -5.38 3.29
N SER A 49 -7.88 -4.39 2.43
CA SER A 49 -8.20 -4.63 1.02
C SER A 49 -8.09 -3.36 0.17
N VAL A 50 -7.54 -3.53 -1.03
CA VAL A 50 -7.40 -2.50 -2.06
C VAL A 50 -8.45 -2.59 -3.17
N SER A 51 -9.15 -3.71 -3.34
CA SER A 51 -10.16 -3.85 -4.41
C SER A 51 -11.44 -4.60 -4.06
N GLY A 52 -11.47 -5.33 -2.94
CA GLY A 52 -12.59 -6.17 -2.54
C GLY A 52 -12.54 -7.61 -3.10
N GLY A 53 -11.40 -8.05 -3.66
CA GLY A 53 -11.13 -9.46 -3.96
C GLY A 53 -10.46 -9.76 -5.31
N CYS A 54 -10.39 -8.80 -6.24
CA CYS A 54 -9.91 -9.06 -7.60
C CYS A 54 -8.39 -9.13 -7.71
N VAL A 55 -7.66 -8.27 -6.99
CA VAL A 55 -6.21 -8.08 -7.16
C VAL A 55 -5.41 -8.33 -5.89
N GLU A 56 -6.07 -8.73 -4.79
CA GLU A 56 -5.47 -8.96 -3.48
C GLU A 56 -4.36 -10.00 -3.55
N GLY A 57 -4.53 -11.08 -4.31
CA GLY A 57 -3.48 -12.10 -4.47
C GLY A 57 -2.23 -11.55 -5.17
N ALA A 58 -2.40 -10.68 -6.16
CA ALA A 58 -1.29 -10.04 -6.86
C ALA A 58 -0.58 -9.01 -5.97
N VAL A 59 -1.34 -8.23 -5.20
CA VAL A 59 -0.81 -7.26 -4.23
C VAL A 59 -0.09 -7.99 -3.09
N PHE A 60 -0.60 -9.15 -2.66
CA PHE A 60 0.05 -9.99 -1.66
C PHE A 60 1.41 -10.51 -2.15
N ALA A 61 1.47 -11.03 -3.37
CA ALA A 61 2.72 -11.49 -3.97
C ALA A 61 3.73 -10.34 -4.12
N LEU A 62 3.28 -9.17 -4.59
CA LEU A 62 4.12 -7.98 -4.70
C LEU A 62 4.60 -7.50 -3.32
N GLY A 63 3.75 -7.53 -2.30
CA GLY A 63 4.14 -7.19 -0.92
C GLY A 63 5.24 -8.09 -0.37
N GLN A 64 5.18 -9.40 -0.64
CA GLN A 64 6.26 -10.32 -0.27
C GLN A 64 7.57 -10.00 -1.00
N GLN A 65 7.51 -9.61 -2.27
CA GLN A 65 8.69 -9.19 -3.03
C GLN A 65 9.32 -7.92 -2.42
N VAL A 66 8.50 -6.88 -2.19
CA VAL A 66 8.93 -5.63 -1.55
C VAL A 66 9.54 -5.86 -0.17
N LEU A 67 9.00 -6.80 0.61
CA LEU A 67 9.59 -7.20 1.89
C LEU A 67 10.99 -7.81 1.72
N ALA A 68 11.17 -8.63 0.69
CA ALA A 68 12.42 -9.35 0.43
C ALA A 68 13.51 -8.47 -0.20
N ASP A 69 13.16 -7.58 -1.13
CA ASP A 69 14.11 -6.78 -1.91
C ASP A 69 14.27 -5.33 -1.45
N ASP A 70 13.41 -4.88 -0.53
CA ASP A 70 13.39 -3.52 0.01
C ASP A 70 13.15 -2.41 -1.04
N THR A 71 12.51 -2.76 -2.15
CA THR A 71 12.30 -1.85 -3.27
C THR A 71 10.81 -1.49 -3.39
N PRO A 72 10.39 -0.25 -3.13
CA PRO A 72 9.00 0.14 -3.27
C PRO A 72 8.55 0.16 -4.74
N VAL A 73 7.29 -0.20 -4.99
CA VAL A 73 6.75 -0.37 -6.35
C VAL A 73 5.40 0.34 -6.49
N LEU A 74 5.26 1.13 -7.55
CA LEU A 74 3.97 1.62 -8.02
C LEU A 74 3.43 0.69 -9.11
N GLN A 75 2.35 -0.03 -8.82
CA GLN A 75 1.77 -1.01 -9.73
C GLN A 75 0.34 -0.61 -10.14
N ARG A 76 0.09 -0.59 -11.44
CA ARG A 76 -1.25 -0.41 -12.01
C ARG A 76 -1.98 -1.75 -12.14
N TYR A 77 -3.25 -1.76 -11.76
CA TYR A 77 -4.16 -2.90 -11.94
C TYR A 77 -5.45 -2.44 -12.61
N GLY A 78 -5.95 -3.22 -13.57
CA GLY A 78 -7.16 -2.88 -14.33
C GLY A 78 -7.21 -3.61 -15.67
N VAL A 79 -8.37 -3.58 -16.32
CA VAL A 79 -8.50 -4.06 -17.70
C VAL A 79 -8.31 -2.85 -18.61
N SER A 80 -7.15 -2.73 -19.26
CA SER A 80 -6.99 -1.87 -20.43
C SER A 80 -7.26 -2.72 -21.67
N ASP A 81 -7.94 -2.15 -22.67
CA ASP A 81 -8.18 -2.84 -23.95
C ASP A 81 -6.88 -3.10 -24.74
N ASP A 82 -5.74 -2.55 -24.30
CA ASP A 82 -4.45 -2.57 -24.99
C ASP A 82 -3.38 -3.48 -24.33
N ASP A 83 -3.54 -3.92 -23.07
CA ASP A 83 -2.56 -4.77 -22.38
C ASP A 83 -3.14 -6.14 -22.00
N ALA A 84 -2.91 -7.13 -22.86
CA ALA A 84 -3.40 -8.50 -22.73
C ALA A 84 -2.89 -9.31 -21.50
N PHE A 85 -2.20 -8.68 -20.54
CA PHE A 85 -1.56 -9.35 -19.39
C PHE A 85 -1.74 -8.63 -18.04
N THR A 86 -2.68 -7.70 -17.91
CA THR A 86 -2.93 -7.04 -16.61
C THR A 86 -3.93 -7.84 -15.78
N VAL A 87 -3.63 -8.05 -14.48
CA VAL A 87 -4.60 -8.64 -13.54
C VAL A 87 -5.83 -7.75 -13.50
N GLY A 88 -6.91 -8.27 -14.07
CA GLY A 88 -8.12 -7.50 -14.35
C GLY A 88 -8.96 -7.25 -13.11
N ILE A 89 -9.51 -6.05 -13.01
CA ILE A 89 -10.60 -5.74 -12.09
C ILE A 89 -11.92 -5.98 -12.85
N THR A 90 -12.73 -6.91 -12.36
CA THR A 90 -13.93 -7.38 -13.06
C THR A 90 -15.01 -6.30 -13.25
N CYS A 91 -14.97 -5.22 -12.46
CA CYS A 91 -15.88 -4.09 -12.59
C CYS A 91 -15.46 -3.07 -13.67
N GLY A 92 -14.33 -3.28 -14.37
CA GLY A 92 -13.82 -2.36 -15.39
C GLY A 92 -13.12 -1.10 -14.85
N GLY A 93 -12.84 -1.06 -13.54
CA GLY A 93 -12.04 -0.04 -12.89
C GLY A 93 -10.54 -0.21 -13.12
N ILE A 94 -9.78 0.85 -12.87
CA ILE A 94 -8.30 0.83 -12.84
C ILE A 94 -7.84 1.50 -11.54
N ILE A 95 -6.88 0.90 -10.86
CA ILE A 95 -6.26 1.48 -9.65
C ILE A 95 -4.74 1.44 -9.77
N ASP A 96 -4.09 2.44 -9.20
CA ASP A 96 -2.64 2.42 -8.96
C ASP A 96 -2.43 2.15 -7.47
N VAL A 97 -1.66 1.10 -7.17
CA VAL A 97 -1.31 0.70 -5.80
C VAL A 97 0.18 0.91 -5.62
N PHE A 98 0.54 1.75 -4.66
CA PHE A 98 1.91 1.89 -4.20
C PHE A 98 2.16 0.90 -3.07
N VAL A 99 3.17 0.03 -3.23
CA VAL A 99 3.55 -0.98 -2.25
C VAL A 99 4.93 -0.63 -1.70
N GLU A 100 5.03 -0.50 -0.39
CA GLU A 100 6.24 -0.08 0.31
C GLU A 100 6.45 -0.91 1.59
N LYS A 101 7.71 -1.05 2.01
CA LYS A 101 8.05 -1.61 3.32
C LYS A 101 7.87 -0.55 4.39
N VAL A 102 7.22 -0.92 5.49
CA VAL A 102 7.02 -0.09 6.68
C VAL A 102 7.53 -0.83 7.91
N ASP A 103 8.46 -0.19 8.61
CA ASP A 103 9.08 -0.62 9.87
C ASP A 103 9.72 0.61 10.58
N PRO A 104 10.34 0.46 11.76
CA PRO A 104 10.94 1.58 12.47
C PRO A 104 12.09 2.29 11.76
N ILE A 105 12.72 1.66 10.76
CA ILE A 105 13.78 2.27 9.95
C ILE A 105 13.15 3.08 8.82
N HIS A 106 12.19 2.49 8.11
CA HIS A 106 11.59 3.08 6.93
C HIS A 106 10.53 4.14 7.23
N PHE A 107 9.86 4.07 8.38
CA PHE A 107 8.87 5.08 8.80
C PHE A 107 8.92 5.29 10.32
N PRO A 108 9.94 6.01 10.82
CA PRO A 108 10.14 6.20 12.25
C PRO A 108 9.03 7.02 12.93
N GLU A 109 8.33 7.89 12.20
CA GLU A 109 7.26 8.76 12.72
C GLU A 109 5.88 8.10 12.78
N LEU A 110 5.76 6.81 12.40
CA LEU A 110 4.46 6.13 12.33
C LEU A 110 3.66 6.22 13.65
N ASP A 111 4.35 6.09 14.79
CA ASP A 111 3.68 6.11 16.10
C ASP A 111 3.12 7.50 16.44
N ASP A 112 3.82 8.57 16.04
CA ASP A 112 3.35 9.96 16.18
C ASP A 112 2.18 10.24 15.26
N VAL A 113 2.24 9.79 14.00
CA VAL A 113 1.13 9.87 13.05
C VAL A 113 -0.10 9.15 13.60
N ALA A 114 0.07 7.94 14.13
CA ALA A 114 -1.00 7.18 14.73
C ALA A 114 -1.59 7.88 15.97
N ALA A 115 -0.74 8.52 16.79
CA ALA A 115 -1.19 9.31 17.94
C ALA A 115 -2.06 10.51 17.50
N SER A 116 -1.64 11.27 16.49
CA SER A 116 -2.42 12.38 15.95
C SER A 116 -3.75 11.91 15.37
N VAL A 117 -3.78 10.79 14.61
CA VAL A 117 -5.02 10.20 14.09
C VAL A 117 -6.00 9.86 15.23
N ARG A 118 -5.51 9.22 16.30
CA ARG A 118 -6.35 8.85 17.47
C ARG A 118 -6.87 10.07 18.23
N LYS A 119 -6.06 11.14 18.33
CA LYS A 119 -6.47 12.43 18.91
C LYS A 119 -7.37 13.26 18.00
N LYS A 120 -7.58 12.84 16.74
CA LYS A 120 -8.29 13.59 15.70
C LYS A 120 -7.60 14.91 15.35
N GLU A 121 -6.28 14.96 15.50
CA GLU A 121 -5.43 16.05 15.04
C GLU A 121 -5.14 15.86 13.53
N ALA A 122 -5.11 16.96 12.78
CA ALA A 122 -4.80 16.90 11.36
C ALA A 122 -3.32 16.52 11.17
N VAL A 123 -3.07 15.47 10.39
CA VAL A 123 -1.74 14.98 10.04
C VAL A 123 -1.76 14.47 8.61
N ALA A 124 -0.64 14.66 7.90
CA ALA A 124 -0.44 14.18 6.55
C ALA A 124 0.91 13.47 6.45
N VAL A 125 0.95 12.41 5.65
CA VAL A 125 2.16 11.72 5.22
C VAL A 125 2.22 11.90 3.71
N VAL A 126 3.36 12.38 3.22
CA VAL A 126 3.59 12.59 1.79
C VAL A 126 4.66 11.59 1.39
N THR A 127 4.45 10.85 0.30
CA THR A 127 5.42 9.89 -0.20
C THR A 127 5.63 10.13 -1.69
N VAL A 128 6.89 10.09 -2.14
CA VAL A 128 7.22 10.12 -3.56
C VAL A 128 6.92 8.74 -4.16
N VAL A 129 5.84 8.63 -4.93
CA VAL A 129 5.41 7.35 -5.53
C VAL A 129 5.91 7.10 -6.95
N ALA A 130 6.39 8.15 -7.63
CA ALA A 130 6.97 8.07 -8.96
C ALA A 130 7.95 9.24 -9.18
N HIS A 131 9.13 8.94 -9.70
CA HIS A 131 10.16 9.94 -10.00
C HIS A 131 11.15 9.38 -11.04
N PRO A 132 11.75 10.21 -11.94
CA PRO A 132 12.74 9.74 -12.91
C PRO A 132 14.00 9.15 -12.28
N ASP A 133 14.39 9.66 -11.12
CA ASP A 133 15.43 9.10 -10.26
C ASP A 133 14.76 8.15 -9.25
N SER A 134 15.05 6.85 -9.38
CA SER A 134 14.46 5.78 -8.58
C SER A 134 14.83 5.83 -7.10
N GLU A 135 15.97 6.44 -6.75
CA GLU A 135 16.39 6.60 -5.35
C GLU A 135 15.47 7.58 -4.58
N ARG A 136 14.65 8.34 -5.30
CA ARG A 136 13.64 9.23 -4.69
C ARG A 136 12.35 8.52 -4.32
N VAL A 137 12.06 7.37 -4.93
CA VAL A 137 10.78 6.67 -4.72
C VAL A 137 10.74 6.08 -3.31
N GLY A 138 9.65 6.31 -2.59
CA GLY A 138 9.49 5.88 -1.19
C GLY A 138 9.99 6.91 -0.15
N LEU A 139 10.64 7.99 -0.57
CA LEU A 139 10.99 9.09 0.35
C LEU A 139 9.73 9.79 0.85
N ARG A 140 9.76 10.20 2.12
CA ARG A 140 8.67 10.87 2.83
C ARG A 140 9.12 12.19 3.45
#